data_AF-A0AAW6F8C7-F1
#
_entry.id   AF-A0AAW6F8C7-F1
#
_cell.length_a   1.000
_cell.length_b   1.000
_cell.length_c   1.000
_cell.angle_alpha   90.00
_cell.angle_beta   90.00
_cell.angle_gamma   90.00
#
_symmetry.space_group_name_H-M   'P 1'
#
loop_
_entity.id
_entity.type
_entity.pdbx_description
1 polymer ?
#
loop_
_entity_poly.entity_id
_entity_poly.type
_entity_poly.pdbx_seq_one_letter_code
_entity_poly.pdbx_strand_id
1 'polypeptide(L)'
;AAEKVDELAERILMLGGEPENKFSEYLKVARVKEVSGVSCGDEALKNILDTYGHLIGEERKLLSLASEAGDEATVALMSDYLKEQEKLVWMLVAYSTCDCKK
;
A
#
# COMPACT_ATOMS: atom_id res chain seq x y z
N ALA A 1 1.24 6.93 -7.56
CA ALA A 1 0.55 5.61 -7.66
C ALA A 1 1.06 4.83 -8.85
N ALA A 2 0.93 5.35 -10.08
CA ALA A 2 1.50 4.72 -11.28
C ALA A 2 3.00 4.42 -11.14
N GLU A 3 3.80 5.39 -10.65
CA GLU A 3 5.24 5.20 -10.41
C GLU A 3 5.55 4.04 -9.47
N LYS A 4 4.82 3.90 -8.36
CA LYS A 4 5.03 2.79 -7.41
C LYS A 4 4.68 1.42 -8.00
N VAL A 5 3.66 1.37 -8.85
CA VAL A 5 3.29 0.14 -9.56
C VAL A 5 4.36 -0.24 -10.57
N ASP A 6 4.92 0.75 -11.26
CA ASP A 6 5.99 0.58 -12.24
C ASP A 6 7.28 0.08 -11.57
N GLU A 7 7.74 0.72 -10.49
CA GLU A 7 8.91 0.29 -9.71
C GLU A 7 8.79 -1.16 -9.22
N LEU A 8 7.59 -1.57 -8.77
CA LEU A 8 7.33 -2.97 -8.37
C LEU A 8 7.40 -3.93 -9.57
N ALA A 9 6.83 -3.55 -10.71
CA ALA A 9 6.89 -4.36 -11.93
C ALA A 9 8.33 -4.49 -12.44
N GLU A 10 9.09 -3.40 -12.45
CA GLU A 10 10.52 -3.40 -12.78
C GLU A 10 11.32 -4.27 -11.81
N ARG A 11 11.03 -4.19 -10.50
CA ARG A 11 11.70 -5.05 -9.51
C ARG A 11 11.43 -6.53 -9.76
N ILE A 12 10.19 -6.89 -10.10
CA ILE A 12 9.82 -8.26 -10.49
C ILE A 12 10.62 -8.71 -11.72
N LEU A 13 10.74 -7.85 -12.74
CA LEU A 13 11.52 -8.14 -13.94
C LEU A 13 13.02 -8.30 -13.63
N MET A 14 13.59 -7.47 -12.75
CA MET A 14 14.99 -7.58 -12.31
C MET A 14 15.28 -8.90 -11.58
N LEU A 15 14.28 -9.48 -10.92
CA LEU A 15 14.34 -10.80 -10.28
C LEU A 15 14.08 -11.95 -11.27
N GLY A 16 13.84 -11.65 -12.55
CA GLY A 16 13.54 -12.64 -13.59
C GLY A 16 12.10 -13.15 -13.60
N GLY A 17 11.19 -12.50 -12.87
CA GLY A 17 9.76 -12.78 -12.91
C GLY A 17 9.03 -12.07 -14.04
N GLU A 18 7.76 -12.41 -14.24
CA GLU A 18 6.86 -11.72 -15.17
C GLU A 18 5.73 -11.05 -14.36
N PRO A 19 5.68 -9.71 -14.32
CA PRO A 19 4.59 -9.02 -13.64
C PRO A 19 3.29 -9.20 -14.41
N GLU A 20 2.21 -9.52 -13.71
CA GLU A 20 0.87 -9.52 -14.30
C GLU A 20 0.54 -8.10 -14.77
N ASN A 21 -0.16 -7.95 -15.91
CA ASN A 21 -0.44 -6.68 -16.55
C ASN A 21 -1.92 -6.47 -16.92
N LYS A 22 -2.79 -7.43 -16.61
CA LYS A 22 -4.23 -7.36 -16.87
C LYS A 22 -4.98 -6.95 -15.61
N PHE A 23 -5.75 -5.87 -15.71
CA PHE A 23 -6.66 -5.43 -14.63
C PHE A 23 -7.61 -6.54 -14.17
N SER A 24 -8.08 -7.40 -15.07
CA SER A 24 -8.97 -8.51 -14.73
C SER A 24 -8.32 -9.52 -13.78
N GLU A 25 -7.00 -9.73 -13.87
CA GLU A 25 -6.29 -10.63 -12.97
C GLU A 25 -6.02 -9.97 -11.62
N TYR A 26 -5.70 -8.67 -11.61
CA TYR A 26 -5.58 -7.92 -10.35
C TYR A 26 -6.87 -7.98 -9.53
N LEU A 27 -8.03 -7.77 -10.16
CA LEU A 27 -9.33 -7.77 -9.47
C LEU A 27 -9.66 -9.12 -8.81
N LYS A 28 -9.12 -10.24 -9.33
CA LYS A 28 -9.33 -11.57 -8.73
C LYS A 28 -8.56 -11.74 -7.42
N VAL A 29 -7.34 -11.21 -7.35
CA VAL A 29 -6.44 -11.37 -6.19
C VAL A 29 -6.51 -10.19 -5.22
N ALA A 30 -7.05 -9.05 -5.65
CA ALA A 30 -7.17 -7.86 -4.84
C ALA A 30 -8.01 -8.09 -3.57
N ARG A 31 -7.40 -7.81 -2.42
CA ARG A 31 -8.06 -7.82 -1.11
C ARG A 31 -8.79 -6.51 -0.82
N VAL A 32 -8.24 -5.39 -1.30
CA VAL A 32 -8.92 -4.09 -1.27
C VAL A 32 -10.08 -4.14 -2.25
N LYS A 33 -11.30 -3.90 -1.75
CA LYS A 33 -12.52 -3.90 -2.57
C LYS A 33 -12.91 -2.48 -2.93
N GLU A 34 -13.50 -2.33 -4.11
CA GLU A 34 -14.07 -1.07 -4.54
C GLU A 34 -15.25 -0.71 -3.64
N VAL A 35 -15.31 0.55 -3.22
CA VAL A 35 -16.41 1.09 -2.42
C VAL A 35 -17.11 2.17 -3.25
N SER A 36 -18.42 2.02 -3.46
CA SER A 36 -19.24 2.95 -4.22
C SER A 36 -20.14 3.79 -3.30
N GLY A 37 -20.45 5.02 -3.70
CA GLY A 37 -21.46 5.84 -3.02
C GLY A 37 -20.98 6.53 -1.74
N VAL A 38 -19.68 6.66 -1.53
CA VAL A 38 -19.11 7.37 -0.37
C VAL A 38 -19.24 8.87 -0.58
N SER A 39 -20.05 9.53 0.25
CA SER A 39 -20.21 11.00 0.26
C SER A 39 -19.80 11.64 1.59
N CYS A 40 -19.60 10.84 2.64
CA CYS A 40 -19.16 11.30 3.95
C CYS A 40 -17.63 11.33 4.03
N GLY A 41 -17.05 12.46 4.46
CA GLY A 41 -15.60 12.62 4.62
C GLY A 41 -14.99 11.65 5.63
N ASP A 42 -15.67 11.42 6.76
CA ASP A 42 -15.19 10.50 7.81
C ASP A 42 -15.20 9.04 7.33
N GLU A 43 -16.22 8.66 6.56
CA GLU A 43 -16.30 7.33 5.95
C GLU A 43 -15.22 7.13 4.89
N ALA A 44 -14.98 8.14 4.03
CA ALA A 44 -13.89 8.12 3.06
C ALA A 44 -12.53 7.98 3.75
N LEU A 45 -12.30 8.74 4.83
CA LEU A 45 -11.07 8.68 5.60
C LEU A 45 -10.85 7.31 6.24
N LYS A 46 -11.91 6.71 6.79
CA LYS A 46 -11.86 5.35 7.32
C LYS A 46 -11.47 4.33 6.24
N ASN A 47 -12.12 4.37 5.08
CA ASN A 47 -11.79 3.47 3.96
C ASN A 47 -10.33 3.62 3.50
N ILE A 48 -9.82 4.85 3.48
CA ILE A 48 -8.42 5.14 3.13
C ILE A 48 -7.47 4.53 4.19
N LEU A 49 -7.74 4.76 5.48
CA LEU A 49 -6.91 4.22 6.56
C LEU A 49 -6.92 2.68 6.59
N ASP A 50 -8.08 2.06 6.39
CA ASP A 50 -8.22 0.61 6.30
C ASP A 50 -7.41 0.05 5.10
N THR A 51 -7.45 0.75 3.96
CA THR A 51 -6.68 0.38 2.77
C THR A 51 -5.17 0.47 3.01
N TYR A 52 -4.69 1.57 3.59
CA TYR A 52 -3.27 1.71 3.94
C TYR A 52 -2.84 0.66 4.96
N GLY A 53 -3.68 0.34 5.96
CA GLY A 53 -3.40 -0.72 6.91
C GLY A 53 -3.19 -2.09 6.25
N HIS A 54 -3.98 -2.39 5.22
CA HIS A 54 -3.78 -3.60 4.42
C HIS A 54 -2.47 -3.57 3.61
N LEU A 55 -2.18 -2.47 2.92
CA LEU A 55 -0.94 -2.34 2.12
C LEU A 55 0.31 -2.46 3.00
N ILE A 56 0.39 -1.69 4.07
CA ILE A 56 1.49 -1.72 5.06
C ILE A 56 1.66 -3.14 5.62
N GLY A 57 0.56 -3.84 5.88
CA GLY A 57 0.59 -5.23 6.36
C GLY A 57 1.23 -6.19 5.37
N GLU A 58 0.95 -6.07 4.07
CA GLU A 58 1.56 -6.90 3.03
C GLU A 58 3.01 -6.49 2.76
N GLU A 59 3.33 -5.19 2.74
CA GLU A 59 4.68 -4.67 2.58
C GLU A 59 5.63 -5.16 3.70
N ARG A 60 5.18 -5.18 4.96
CA ARG A 60 5.97 -5.73 6.08
C ARG A 60 6.23 -7.22 5.94
N LYS A 61 5.26 -7.99 5.42
CA LYS A 61 5.47 -9.43 5.14
C LYS A 61 6.50 -9.61 4.03
N LEU A 62 6.38 -8.85 2.94
CA LEU A 62 7.33 -8.90 1.84
C LEU A 62 8.74 -8.50 2.29
N LEU A 63 8.86 -7.47 3.13
CA LEU A 63 10.13 -7.04 3.71
C LEU A 63 10.79 -8.16 4.53
N SER A 64 10.02 -8.87 5.37
CA SER A 64 10.53 -10.02 6.13
C SER A 64 11.04 -11.12 5.20
N LEU A 65 10.25 -11.49 4.19
CA LEU A 65 10.62 -12.52 3.21
C LEU A 65 11.86 -12.13 2.40
N ALA A 66 11.95 -10.87 1.98
CA ALA A 66 13.11 -10.35 1.25
C ALA A 66 14.37 -10.35 2.13
N SER A 67 14.24 -9.97 3.40
CA SER A 67 15.35 -10.01 4.36
C SER A 67 15.85 -11.44 4.61
N GLU A 68 14.93 -12.39 4.78
CA GLU A 68 15.27 -13.82 4.91
C GLU A 68 15.96 -14.38 3.66
N ALA A 69 15.58 -13.88 2.47
CA ALA A 69 16.20 -14.25 1.20
C ALA A 69 17.51 -13.50 0.89
N GLY A 70 17.93 -12.55 1.74
CA GLY A 70 19.10 -11.69 1.50
C GLY A 70 18.92 -10.70 0.33
N ASP A 71 17.67 -10.39 -0.04
CA ASP A 71 17.36 -9.41 -1.08
C ASP A 71 17.27 -7.99 -0.49
N GLU A 72 18.44 -7.39 -0.29
CA GLU A 72 18.58 -6.05 0.27
C GLU A 72 17.91 -4.95 -0.56
N ALA A 73 17.83 -5.12 -1.89
CA ALA A 73 17.21 -4.13 -2.76
C ALA A 73 15.68 -4.09 -2.58
N THR A 74 15.04 -5.25 -2.47
CA THR A 74 13.60 -5.33 -2.15
C THR A 74 13.32 -4.86 -0.72
N VAL A 75 14.21 -5.17 0.24
CA VAL A 75 14.10 -4.65 1.61
C VAL A 75 14.14 -3.12 1.63
N ALA A 76 15.09 -2.51 0.91
CA ALA A 76 15.21 -1.06 0.83
C ALA A 76 13.95 -0.43 0.21
N LEU A 77 13.47 -0.97 -0.92
CA LEU A 77 12.27 -0.48 -1.60
C LEU A 77 11.04 -0.51 -0.68
N MET A 78 10.81 -1.62 0.02
CA MET A 78 9.69 -1.74 0.96
C MET A 78 9.84 -0.82 2.17
N SER A 79 11.07 -0.63 2.66
CA SER A 79 11.33 0.28 3.78
C SER A 79 10.99 1.73 3.44
N ASP A 80 11.32 2.18 2.23
CA ASP A 80 10.99 3.53 1.76
C ASP A 80 9.48 3.71 1.60
N TYR A 81 8.77 2.71 1.07
CA TYR A 81 7.31 2.75 0.94
C TYR A 81 6.64 2.84 2.31
N LEU A 82 7.04 1.98 3.24
CA LEU A 82 6.51 1.97 4.60
C LEU A 82 6.70 3.32 5.29
N LYS A 83 7.89 3.91 5.19
CA LYS A 83 8.19 5.22 5.78
C LYS A 83 7.27 6.32 5.27
N GLU A 84 7.01 6.37 3.98
CA GLU A 84 6.10 7.37 3.39
C GLU A 84 4.65 7.14 3.80
N GLN A 85 4.19 5.89 3.73
CA GLN A 85 2.82 5.52 4.05
C GLN A 85 2.49 5.72 5.53
N GLU A 86 3.38 5.31 6.44
CA GLU A 86 3.20 5.49 7.89
C GLU A 86 3.14 6.97 8.26
N LYS A 87 3.94 7.82 7.61
CA LYS A 87 3.86 9.27 7.79
C LYS A 87 2.51 9.81 7.33
N LEU A 88 2.01 9.37 6.18
CA LEU A 88 0.70 9.77 5.68
C LEU A 88 -0.43 9.30 6.61
N VAL A 89 -0.39 8.05 7.04
CA VAL A 89 -1.34 7.48 8.01
C VAL A 89 -1.34 8.29 9.30
N TRP A 90 -0.17 8.63 9.84
CA TRP A 90 -0.07 9.49 11.02
C TRP A 90 -0.77 10.84 10.82
N MET A 91 -0.55 11.50 9.68
CA MET A 91 -1.20 12.78 9.37
C MET A 91 -2.73 12.64 9.25
N LEU A 92 -3.21 11.58 8.61
CA LEU A 92 -4.64 11.29 8.43
C LEU A 92 -5.33 10.96 9.77
N VAL A 93 -4.66 10.17 10.62
CA VAL A 93 -5.15 9.87 11.98
C VAL A 93 -5.19 11.16 12.80
N ALA A 94 -4.13 11.97 12.79
CA ALA A 94 -4.09 13.24 13.50
C ALA A 94 -5.25 14.16 13.09
N TYR A 95 -5.53 14.27 11.79
CA TYR A 95 -6.68 14.99 11.26
C TYR A 95 -8.02 14.44 11.78
N SER A 96 -8.20 13.11 11.74
CA SER A 96 -9.42 12.45 12.24
C SER A 96 -9.67 12.63 13.74
N THR A 97 -8.60 12.74 14.53
CA THR A 97 -8.65 12.90 15.99
C THR A 97 -8.67 14.37 16.42
N CYS A 98 -8.52 15.31 15.49
CA CYS A 98 -8.57 16.73 15.78
C CYS A 98 -10.02 17.13 16.01
N ASP A 99 -10.48 16.93 17.25
CA ASP A 99 -11.82 17.28 17.73
C ASP A 99 -11.94 18.82 17.87
N CYS A 100 -11.91 19.51 16.73
CA CYS A 100 -12.44 20.86 16.64
C CYS A 100 -13.96 20.73 16.64
N LYS A 101 -14.54 20.71 17.84
CA LYS A 101 -16.00 20.74 18.07
C LYS A 101 -16.69 21.59 17.00
N LYS A 102 -17.63 20.99 16.26
CA LYS A 102 -18.68 21.72 15.54
C LYS A 102 -19.53 22.52 16.51
#